data_AF-A0A1C4DER6-F1
#
_entry.id   AF-A0A1C4DER6-F1
#
_cell.length_a   1.000
_cell.length_b   1.000
_cell.length_c   1.000
_cell.angle_alpha   90.00
_cell.angle_beta   90.00
_cell.angle_gamma   90.00
#
_symmetry.space_group_name_H-M   'P 1'
#
loop_
_entity.id
_entity.type
_entity.pdbx_description
1 polymer ?
#
loop_
_entity_poly.entity_id
_entity_poly.type
_entity_poly.pdbx_seq_one_letter_code
_entity_poly.pdbx_strand_id
1 'polypeptide(L)' 'MDCCLCRNTYITLTDGTNFWYYPIFIENCVVNGYRWDGIHWVGNEIDIRRIRWFNCCEQTNKENSWRL' A
#
# COMPACT_ATOMS: atom_id res chain seq x y z
N MET A 1 -2.39 6.88 11.46
CA MET A 1 -2.19 7.32 10.07
C MET A 1 -1.22 6.44 9.27
N ASP A 2 -0.78 5.26 9.75
CA ASP A 2 0.14 4.39 8.99
C ASP A 2 -0.43 2.98 8.88
N CYS A 3 -1.16 2.72 7.80
CA CYS A 3 -1.84 1.45 7.67
C CYS A 3 -1.49 0.70 6.38
N CYS A 4 -0.66 1.26 5.50
CA CYS A 4 -0.27 0.57 4.26
C CYS A 4 1.17 0.03 4.27
N LEU A 5 2.10 0.69 4.97
CA LEU A 5 3.49 0.22 5.03
C LEU A 5 3.58 -1.16 5.69
N CYS A 6 4.43 -2.01 5.10
CA CYS A 6 4.65 -3.39 5.50
C CYS A 6 3.35 -4.23 5.55
N ARG A 7 2.39 -3.96 4.66
CA ARG A 7 1.13 -4.71 4.52
C ARG A 7 0.74 -4.86 3.06
N ASN A 8 0.08 -5.97 2.74
CA ASN A 8 -0.52 -6.17 1.43
C ASN A 8 -1.58 -5.09 1.19
N THR A 9 -1.34 -4.25 0.20
CA THR A 9 -2.19 -3.14 -0.18
C THR A 9 -2.68 -3.38 -1.59
N TYR A 10 -3.98 -3.32 -1.83
CA TYR A 10 -4.49 -3.31 -3.20
C TYR A 10 -4.47 -1.88 -3.72
N ILE A 11 -3.77 -1.62 -4.82
CA ILE A 11 -3.67 -0.28 -5.41
C ILE A 11 -4.24 -0.24 -6.81
N THR A 12 -4.79 0.93 -7.14
CA THR A 12 -5.26 1.31 -8.46
C THR A 12 -4.49 2.53 -8.93
N LEU A 13 -3.83 2.43 -10.06
CA LEU A 13 -3.12 3.55 -10.69
C LEU A 13 -4.08 4.43 -11.51
N THR A 14 -3.62 5.63 -11.85
CA THR A 14 -4.36 6.60 -12.66
C THR A 14 -4.66 6.11 -14.08
N ASP A 15 -3.86 5.19 -14.61
CA ASP A 15 -4.08 4.51 -15.89
C ASP A 15 -5.10 3.35 -15.81
N GLY A 16 -5.63 3.07 -14.61
CA GLY A 16 -6.60 2.00 -14.38
C GLY A 16 -5.98 0.65 -14.03
N THR A 17 -4.65 0.53 -14.01
CA THR A 17 -3.96 -0.70 -13.62
C THR A 17 -4.17 -0.99 -12.13
N ASN A 18 -4.58 -2.22 -11.82
CA ASN A 18 -4.82 -2.67 -10.44
C ASN A 18 -3.94 -3.85 -10.08
N PHE A 19 -3.35 -3.83 -8.89
CA PHE A 19 -2.52 -4.94 -8.41
C PHE A 19 -2.33 -4.90 -6.89
N TRP A 20 -1.91 -6.04 -6.35
CA TRP A 20 -1.39 -6.11 -4.99
C TRP A 20 0.02 -5.52 -4.93
N TYR A 21 0.24 -4.69 -3.91
CA TYR A 21 1.48 -3.98 -3.67
C TYR A 21 1.83 -4.05 -2.19
N TYR A 22 3.11 -4.29 -1.90
CA TYR A 22 3.65 -4.36 -0.55
C TYR A 22 4.66 -3.22 -0.36
N PRO A 23 4.22 -2.06 0.13
CA PRO A 23 5.08 -0.89 0.28
C PRO A 23 5.94 -1.03 1.53
N ILE A 24 7.22 -0.67 1.45
CA ILE A 24 8.20 -0.81 2.53
C ILE A 24 8.54 0.56 3.11
N PHE A 25 8.80 1.55 2.24
CA PHE A 25 9.10 2.92 2.64
C PHE A 25 8.73 3.91 1.52
N ILE A 26 8.70 5.20 1.87
CA ILE A 26 8.37 6.28 0.96
C ILE A 26 9.49 7.31 1.02
N GLU A 27 10.01 7.72 -0.14
CA GLU A 27 11.00 8.77 -0.28
C GLU A 27 10.71 9.61 -1.53
N ASN A 28 10.91 10.94 -1.49
CA ASN A 28 10.80 11.81 -2.67
C ASN A 28 9.53 11.59 -3.54
N CYS A 29 8.36 11.40 -2.91
CA CYS A 29 7.09 11.10 -3.59
C CYS A 29 7.09 9.76 -4.36
N VAL A 30 8.00 8.85 -4.04
CA VAL A 30 8.08 7.49 -4.56
C VAL A 30 7.85 6.53 -3.40
N VAL A 31 6.97 5.57 -3.61
CA VAL A 31 6.81 4.43 -2.70
C VAL A 31 7.66 3.30 -3.24
N ASN A 32 8.54 2.79 -2.40
CA ASN A 32 9.39 1.65 -2.69
C ASN A 32 8.79 0.40 -2.06
N GLY A 33 8.78 -0.70 -2.81
CA GLY A 33 8.17 -1.93 -2.34
C GLY A 33 8.20 -3.05 -3.37
N TYR A 34 7.24 -3.96 -3.25
CA TYR A 34 7.09 -5.09 -4.16
C TYR A 34 5.70 -5.12 -4.78
N ARG A 35 5.63 -5.31 -6.09
CA ARG A 35 4.41 -5.53 -6.85
C ARG A 35 4.19 -7.03 -7.07
N TRP A 36 2.96 -7.48 -6.92
CA TRP A 36 2.55 -8.83 -7.32
C TRP A 36 2.32 -8.90 -8.83
N ASP A 37 2.99 -9.83 -9.51
CA ASP A 37 2.82 -10.07 -10.96
C ASP A 37 1.84 -11.21 -11.29
N GLY A 38 1.35 -11.93 -10.27
CA GLY A 38 0.52 -13.13 -10.41
C GLY A 38 1.17 -14.39 -9.84
N ILE A 39 2.51 -14.42 -9.75
CA ILE A 39 3.30 -15.57 -9.31
C ILE A 39 4.30 -15.18 -8.22
N HIS A 40 4.94 -14.01 -8.35
CA HIS A 40 6.00 -13.53 -7.46
C HIS A 40 5.78 -12.07 -7.05
N TRP A 41 6.43 -11.70 -5.94
CA TRP A 41 6.63 -10.32 -5.53
C TRP A 41 7.90 -9.78 -6.19
N VAL A 42 7.74 -8.77 -7.05
CA VAL A 42 8.83 -8.17 -7.81
C VAL A 42 9.09 -6.77 -7.31
N GLY A 43 10.36 -6.42 -7.08
CA GLY A 43 10.76 -5.08 -6.63
C GLY A 43 10.24 -4.03 -7.60
N ASN A 44 9.53 -3.03 -7.09
CA ASN A 44 8.90 -2.01 -7.90
C ASN A 44 8.77 -0.70 -7.13
N GLU A 45 9.03 0.40 -7.84
CA GLU A 45 8.92 1.76 -7.34
C GLU A 45 7.75 2.45 -8.02
N ILE A 46 6.93 3.15 -7.25
CA ILE A 46 5.72 3.81 -7.75
C ILE A 46 5.69 5.24 -7.26
N ASP A 47 5.57 6.17 -8.20
CA ASP A 47 5.29 7.57 -7.87
C ASP A 47 3.88 7.68 -7.25
N ILE A 48 3.78 8.26 -6.05
CA ILE A 48 2.51 8.44 -5.33
C ILE A 48 1.48 9.21 -6.14
N ARG A 49 1.92 10.09 -7.06
CA ARG A 49 1.06 10.89 -7.93
C ARG A 49 0.33 10.04 -8.96
N ARG A 50 0.79 8.81 -9.21
CA ARG A 50 0.13 7.83 -10.08
C ARG A 50 -0.88 6.96 -9.34
N ILE A 51 -0.93 6.99 -8.01
CA ILE A 51 -1.88 6.20 -7.23
C ILE A 51 -3.21 6.94 -7.19
N ARG A 52 -4.25 6.36 -7.80
CA ARG A 52 -5.62 6.89 -7.78
C ARG A 52 -6.38 6.44 -6.53
N TRP A 53 -6.25 5.17 -6.17
CA TRP A 53 -6.92 4.57 -5.02
C TRP A 53 -6.06 3.48 -4.42
N PHE A 54 -6.20 3.27 -3.11
CA PHE A 54 -5.51 2.21 -2.39
C PHE A 54 -6.39 1.70 -1.25
N ASN A 55 -6.26 0.42 -0.94
CA ASN A 55 -6.92 -0.23 0.18
C ASN A 55 -5.92 -1.04 0.98
N CYS A 56 -5.65 -0.59 2.21
CA CYS A 56 -4.65 -1.17 3.07
C CYS A 56 -5.13 -1.42 4.51
N CYS A 57 -6.41 -1.22 4.82
CA CYS A 57 -6.93 -1.47 6.16
C CYS A 57 -8.29 -2.17 6.13
N GLU A 58 -8.31 -3.36 6.71
CA GLU A 58 -9.35 -3.75 7.65
C GLU A 58 -8.88 -3.25 9.03
N GLN A 59 -9.58 -2.29 9.63
CA GLN A 59 -9.34 -1.93 11.02
C GLN A 59 -10.03 -2.97 11.90
N THR A 60 -9.30 -3.96 12.42
CA THR A 60 -9.79 -4.65 13.63
C THR A 60 -9.80 -3.61 14.74
N ASN A 61 -11.02 -3.23 15.15
CA ASN A 61 -11.38 -2.25 16.17
C ASN A 61 -10.27 -1.99 17.20
N LYS A 62 -9.57 -0.86 17.05
CA LYS A 62 -8.78 -0.25 18.14
C LYS A 62 -9.62 0.71 18.98
N GLU A 63 -10.88 0.35 19.25
CA GLU A 63 -11.79 1.19 20.05
C GLU A 63 -11.55 1.15 21.58
N ASN A 64 -10.56 0.42 22.11
CA ASN A 64 -10.43 0.25 23.58
C ASN A 64 -9.04 0.51 24.20
N SER A 65 -8.12 1.24 23.55
CA SER A 65 -6.76 1.41 24.10
C SER A 65 -6.48 2.72 24.86
N TRP A 66 -7.48 3.56 25.15
CA TRP A 66 -7.28 4.81 25.93
C TRP A 66 -8.23 4.98 27.12
N ARG A 67 -8.79 3.89 27.65
CA ARG A 67 -9.46 3.89 28.94
C ARG A 67 -9.14 2.62 29.70
N LEU A 68 -8.08 2.68 30.51
CA LEU A 68 -8.00 2.33 31.94
C LEU A 68 -6.62 2.76 32.46
#